data_AF-A0A2N0V0P4-F1
#
_entry.id   AF-A0A2N0V0P4-F1
#
_cell.length_a   1.000
_cell.length_b   1.000
_cell.length_c   1.000
_cell.angle_alpha   90.00
_cell.angle_beta   90.00
_cell.angle_gamma   90.00
#
_symmetry.space_group_name_H-M   'P 1'
#
loop_
_entity.id
_entity.type
_entity.pdbx_description
1 polymer ?
#
loop_
_entity_poly.entity_id
_entity_poly.type
_entity_poly.pdbx_seq_one_letter_code
_entity_poly.pdbx_strand_id
1 'polypeptide(L)'
;MIKLRKISMVLCIITMLFAVMSLSGCSNNSITGIWAFVDDDGQISENSKMYFNDDGSCNDIDYHGPTSADPVSYKVMSDGKLVFTMEWDGTSSFDLAQSEEEALNDYHKYYISGDTLIFRKSTYKRV
;
A
#
# COMPACT_ATOMS: atom_id res chain seq x y z
N MET A 1 -36.70 5.04 -34.15
CA MET A 1 -35.23 5.20 -34.34
C MET A 1 -34.54 6.06 -33.27
N ILE A 2 -35.18 7.08 -32.69
CA ILE A 2 -34.56 7.97 -31.68
C ILE A 2 -34.29 7.26 -30.33
N LYS A 3 -35.16 6.33 -29.90
CA LYS A 3 -35.00 5.61 -28.62
C LYS A 3 -33.79 4.65 -28.62
N LEU A 4 -33.51 3.98 -29.74
CA LEU A 4 -32.37 3.05 -29.86
C LEU A 4 -31.01 3.78 -29.83
N ARG A 5 -30.95 4.97 -30.46
CA ARG A 5 -29.75 5.82 -30.46
C ARG A 5 -29.39 6.31 -29.05
N LYS A 6 -30.39 6.64 -28.22
CA LYS A 6 -30.19 7.06 -26.83
C LYS A 6 -29.69 5.91 -25.94
N ILE A 7 -30.24 4.69 -26.10
CA ILE A 7 -29.80 3.50 -25.36
C ILE A 7 -28.37 3.13 -25.73
N SER A 8 -28.03 3.14 -27.02
CA SER A 8 -26.67 2.87 -27.50
C SER A 8 -25.65 3.89 -26.99
N MET A 9 -26.02 5.17 -26.92
CA MET A 9 -25.15 6.23 -26.41
C MET A 9 -24.91 6.11 -24.89
N VAL A 10 -25.93 5.75 -24.12
CA VAL A 10 -25.80 5.49 -22.67
C VAL A 10 -24.92 4.27 -22.41
N LEU A 11 -25.04 3.21 -23.22
CA LEU A 11 -24.18 2.02 -23.09
C LEU A 11 -22.70 2.36 -23.35
N CYS A 12 -22.41 3.20 -24.35
CA CYS A 12 -21.06 3.67 -24.64
C CYS A 12 -20.45 4.53 -23.52
N ILE A 13 -21.27 5.34 -22.85
CA ILE A 13 -20.80 6.17 -21.72
C ILE A 13 -20.46 5.27 -20.53
N ILE A 14 -21.28 4.25 -20.24
CA ILE A 14 -21.02 3.29 -19.17
C ILE A 14 -19.75 2.47 -19.45
N THR A 15 -19.55 1.99 -20.67
CA THR A 15 -18.33 1.24 -21.02
C THR A 15 -17.08 2.11 -20.99
N MET A 16 -17.17 3.39 -21.38
CA MET A 16 -16.06 4.34 -21.22
C MET A 16 -15.76 4.60 -19.75
N LEU A 17 -16.77 4.75 -18.87
CA LEU A 17 -16.59 4.91 -17.42
C LEU A 17 -15.88 3.71 -16.76
N PHE A 18 -16.17 2.48 -17.20
CA PHE A 18 -15.44 1.29 -16.75
C PHE A 18 -14.02 1.19 -17.35
N ALA A 19 -13.81 1.72 -18.56
CA ALA A 19 -12.48 1.77 -19.19
C ALA A 19 -11.54 2.77 -18.50
N VAL A 20 -12.06 3.85 -17.87
CA VAL A 20 -11.21 4.79 -17.12
C VAL A 20 -10.70 4.17 -15.81
N MET A 21 -11.45 3.24 -15.20
CA MET A 21 -10.99 2.50 -14.02
C MET A 21 -9.88 1.48 -14.33
N SER A 22 -9.67 1.15 -15.61
CA SER A 22 -8.62 0.21 -16.05
C SER A 22 -7.34 0.90 -16.54
N LEU A 23 -7.28 2.24 -16.46
CA LEU A 23 -6.12 3.06 -16.83
C LEU A 23 -5.28 3.50 -15.62
N SER A 24 -5.47 2.89 -14.45
CA SER A 24 -4.45 2.88 -13.40
C SER A 24 -3.25 2.11 -13.94
N GLY A 25 -2.36 2.85 -14.59
CA GLY A 25 -1.16 2.33 -15.26
C GLY A 25 -0.38 1.41 -14.35
N CYS A 26 0.42 0.54 -14.96
CA CYS A 26 1.38 -0.33 -14.30
C CYS A 26 2.40 0.50 -13.50
N SER A 27 1.99 1.11 -12.39
CA SER A 27 2.92 1.38 -11.31
C SER A 27 3.20 0.03 -10.70
N ASN A 28 4.45 -0.42 -10.81
CA ASN A 28 4.94 -1.43 -9.90
C ASN A 28 4.81 -0.83 -8.50
N ASN A 29 3.69 -1.06 -7.81
CA ASN A 29 3.48 -0.73 -6.41
C ASN A 29 4.33 -1.66 -5.54
N SER A 30 5.61 -1.77 -5.87
CA SER A 30 6.59 -2.54 -5.12
C SER A 30 6.82 -1.82 -3.81
N ILE A 31 6.66 -2.54 -2.70
CA ILE A 31 6.98 -2.01 -1.38
C ILE A 31 8.50 -1.86 -1.18
N THR A 32 9.31 -2.55 -1.97
CA THR A 32 10.77 -2.45 -1.96
C THR A 32 11.23 -1.01 -2.14
N GLY A 33 12.14 -0.54 -1.29
CA GLY A 33 12.64 0.82 -1.23
C GLY A 33 12.74 1.37 0.19
N ILE A 34 13.08 2.65 0.28
CA ILE A 34 13.19 3.39 1.54
C ILE A 34 11.96 4.29 1.67
N TRP A 35 11.36 4.30 2.85
CA TRP A 35 10.13 5.03 3.13
C TRP A 35 10.30 5.93 4.34
N ALA A 36 10.24 7.24 4.14
CA ALA A 36 10.38 8.23 5.20
C ALA A 36 9.00 8.66 5.74
N PHE A 37 8.88 8.76 7.06
CA PHE A 37 7.66 9.21 7.73
C PHE A 37 7.28 10.63 7.31
N VAL A 38 5.98 10.88 7.16
CA VAL A 38 5.41 12.21 6.92
C VAL A 38 4.70 12.66 8.19
N ASP A 39 5.08 13.81 8.72
CA ASP A 39 4.42 14.40 9.89
C ASP A 39 3.08 15.06 9.55
N ASP A 40 2.38 15.53 10.59
CA ASP A 40 1.06 16.15 10.46
C ASP A 40 1.07 17.45 9.62
N ASP A 41 2.23 18.11 9.49
CA ASP A 41 2.42 19.30 8.66
C ASP A 41 2.81 18.95 7.21
N GLY A 42 2.93 17.65 6.89
CA GLY A 42 3.29 17.15 5.57
C GLY A 42 4.80 17.14 5.30
N GLN A 43 5.65 17.35 6.31
CA GLN A 43 7.09 17.31 6.16
C GLN A 43 7.63 15.88 6.25
N ILE A 44 8.61 15.59 5.40
CA ILE A 44 9.27 14.28 5.35
C ILE A 44 10.37 14.25 6.39
N SER A 45 10.31 13.27 7.29
CA SER A 45 11.31 13.05 8.32
C SER A 45 12.64 12.57 7.73
N GLU A 46 13.75 13.19 8.13
CA GLU A 46 15.09 12.73 7.75
C GLU A 46 15.55 11.51 8.57
N ASN A 47 14.95 11.31 9.76
CA ASN A 47 15.42 10.38 10.78
C ASN A 47 14.51 9.17 10.99
N SER A 48 13.26 9.19 10.52
CA SER A 48 12.32 8.08 10.63
C SER A 48 12.09 7.47 9.27
N LYS A 49 12.76 6.34 9.01
CA LYS A 49 12.75 5.63 7.72
C LYS A 49 12.55 4.14 7.93
N MET A 50 11.77 3.52 7.06
CA MET A 50 11.64 2.06 6.94
C MET A 50 12.39 1.59 5.69
N TYR A 51 13.00 0.40 5.78
CA TYR A 51 13.77 -0.18 4.69
C TYR A 51 13.18 -1.53 4.28
N PHE A 52 12.79 -1.64 3.00
CA PHE A 52 12.37 -2.88 2.36
C PHE A 52 13.39 -3.20 1.26
N ASN A 53 14.29 -4.16 1.50
CA ASN A 53 15.42 -4.43 0.63
C ASN A 53 15.07 -5.41 -0.50
N ASP A 54 15.78 -5.33 -1.63
CA ASP A 54 15.56 -6.19 -2.81
C ASP A 54 15.71 -7.69 -2.53
N ASP A 55 16.49 -8.07 -1.50
CA ASP A 55 16.70 -9.46 -1.09
C ASP A 55 15.58 -10.01 -0.18
N GLY A 56 14.58 -9.19 0.14
CA GLY A 56 13.47 -9.53 1.03
C GLY A 56 13.77 -9.28 2.52
N SER A 57 14.95 -8.79 2.90
CA SER A 57 15.21 -8.32 4.26
C SER A 57 14.54 -6.96 4.51
N CYS A 58 14.27 -6.64 5.78
CA CYS A 58 13.75 -5.33 6.16
C CYS A 58 14.37 -4.82 7.46
N ASN A 59 14.36 -3.50 7.65
CA ASN A 59 14.92 -2.84 8.84
C ASN A 59 14.08 -1.62 9.22
N ASP A 60 14.10 -1.27 10.50
CA ASP A 60 13.45 -0.08 11.07
C ASP A 60 11.96 0.03 10.72
N ILE A 61 11.27 -1.11 10.63
CA ILE A 61 9.83 -1.15 10.34
C ILE A 61 9.07 -0.59 11.54
N ASP A 62 8.09 0.29 11.29
CA ASP A 62 7.19 0.87 12.30
C ASP A 62 6.17 -0.16 12.82
N TYR A 63 6.64 -1.32 13.25
CA TYR A 63 5.86 -2.40 13.83
C TYR A 63 6.75 -3.32 14.66
N HIS A 64 6.32 -3.60 15.89
CA HIS A 64 6.89 -4.62 16.74
C HIS A 64 5.84 -5.70 17.04
N GLY A 65 6.29 -6.95 17.13
CA GLY A 65 5.46 -8.08 17.55
C GLY A 65 4.96 -7.94 18.99
N PRO A 66 4.01 -8.80 19.43
CA PRO A 66 3.50 -8.79 20.80
C PRO A 66 4.59 -8.92 21.89
N THR A 67 5.73 -9.52 21.57
CA THR A 67 6.87 -9.63 22.50
C THR A 67 7.96 -8.59 22.25
N SER A 68 7.66 -7.56 21.47
CA SER A 68 8.61 -6.55 20.97
C SER A 68 9.64 -7.08 19.96
N ALA A 69 9.37 -8.23 19.32
CA ALA A 69 10.21 -8.73 18.24
C ALA A 69 10.16 -7.80 17.03
N ASP A 70 11.31 -7.59 16.39
CA ASP A 70 11.43 -6.79 15.17
C ASP A 70 11.20 -7.64 13.91
N PRO A 71 10.62 -7.06 12.85
CA PRO A 71 10.61 -7.65 11.52
C PRO A 71 12.02 -7.73 10.94
N VAL A 72 12.44 -8.92 10.49
CA VAL A 72 13.77 -9.14 9.87
C VAL A 72 13.71 -9.40 8.37
N SER A 73 12.57 -9.88 7.88
CA SER A 73 12.32 -10.05 6.45
C SER A 73 10.84 -9.89 6.12
N TYR A 74 10.55 -9.60 4.86
CA TYR A 74 9.19 -9.43 4.35
C TYR A 74 8.95 -10.20 3.07
N LYS A 75 7.67 -10.45 2.80
CA LYS A 75 7.20 -10.98 1.53
C LYS A 75 5.83 -10.40 1.20
N VAL A 76 5.68 -9.93 -0.03
CA VAL A 76 4.35 -9.61 -0.58
C VAL A 76 3.82 -10.85 -1.30
N MET A 77 2.67 -11.32 -0.87
CA MET A 77 2.00 -12.49 -1.43
C MET A 77 1.24 -12.13 -2.71
N SER A 78 0.81 -13.14 -3.48
CA SER A 78 0.12 -12.91 -4.76
C SER A 78 -1.21 -12.18 -4.65
N ASP A 79 -1.85 -12.23 -3.47
CA ASP A 79 -3.07 -11.51 -3.12
C ASP A 79 -2.80 -10.09 -2.57
N GLY A 80 -1.53 -9.66 -2.55
CA GLY A 80 -1.12 -8.38 -2.01
C GLY A 80 -0.92 -8.37 -0.49
N LYS A 81 -1.06 -9.50 0.22
CA LYS A 81 -0.79 -9.54 1.66
C LYS A 81 0.70 -9.32 1.95
N LEU A 82 1.01 -8.37 2.82
CA LEU A 82 2.36 -8.15 3.34
C LEU A 82 2.58 -9.04 4.55
N VAL A 83 3.57 -9.92 4.49
CA VAL A 83 3.93 -10.83 5.57
C VAL A 83 5.34 -10.51 6.03
N PHE A 84 5.49 -10.21 7.32
CA PHE A 84 6.78 -10.10 7.98
C PHE A 84 7.13 -11.42 8.67
N THR A 85 8.39 -11.81 8.58
CA THR A 85 9.02 -12.76 9.50
C THR A 85 9.69 -11.95 10.59
N MET A 86 9.33 -12.26 11.83
CA MET A 86 9.83 -11.61 13.04
C MET A 86 11.07 -12.35 13.54
N GLU A 87 11.94 -11.67 14.28
CA GLU A 87 13.18 -12.27 14.80
C GLU A 87 12.94 -13.55 15.63
N TRP A 88 11.92 -13.56 16.48
CA TRP A 88 11.56 -14.74 17.29
C TRP A 88 10.05 -15.00 17.45
N ASP A 89 9.17 -14.11 16.97
CA ASP A 89 7.70 -14.21 17.13
C ASP A 89 6.97 -14.93 15.98
N GLY A 90 7.72 -15.55 15.06
CA GLY A 90 7.14 -16.18 13.88
C GLY A 90 6.80 -15.16 12.82
N THR A 91 5.52 -15.00 12.47
CA THR A 91 5.09 -14.13 11.36
C THR A 91 3.93 -13.22 11.74
N SER A 92 3.97 -11.99 11.21
CA SER A 92 2.87 -11.03 11.26
C SER A 92 2.44 -10.64 9.86
N SER A 93 1.14 -10.40 9.65
CA SER A 93 0.62 -10.10 8.32
C SER A 93 -0.31 -8.90 8.31
N PHE A 94 -0.30 -8.18 7.19
CA PHE A 94 -1.09 -6.98 6.95
C PHE A 94 -1.78 -7.11 5.59
N ASP A 95 -3.08 -6.86 5.55
CA ASP A 95 -3.87 -6.96 4.34
C ASP A 95 -3.74 -5.68 3.50
N LEU A 96 -3.78 -5.80 2.17
CA LEU A 96 -3.78 -4.65 1.27
C LEU A 96 -5.15 -3.95 1.31
N ALA A 97 -5.14 -2.67 1.69
CA ALA A 97 -6.32 -1.82 1.66
C ALA A 97 -6.70 -1.42 0.23
N GLN A 98 -7.99 -1.18 0.01
CA GLN A 98 -8.56 -0.69 -1.25
C GLN A 98 -8.47 0.83 -1.37
N SER A 99 -8.23 1.54 -0.26
CA SER A 99 -8.07 2.99 -0.23
C SER A 99 -7.11 3.45 0.87
N GLU A 100 -6.62 4.69 0.73
CA GLU A 100 -5.86 5.37 1.77
C GLU A 100 -6.64 5.48 3.08
N GLU A 101 -7.92 5.86 2.99
CA GLU A 101 -8.81 6.00 4.15
C GLU A 101 -8.96 4.69 4.93
N GLU A 102 -9.06 3.56 4.23
CA GLU A 102 -9.15 2.26 4.89
C GLU A 102 -7.86 1.94 5.68
N ALA A 103 -6.68 2.15 5.09
CA ALA A 103 -5.40 1.92 5.77
C ALA A 103 -5.14 2.93 6.91
N LEU A 104 -5.65 4.16 6.80
CA LEU A 104 -5.58 5.16 7.89
C LEU A 104 -6.50 4.82 9.07
N ASN A 105 -7.49 3.95 8.88
CA ASN A 105 -8.44 3.56 9.92
C ASN A 105 -8.19 2.17 10.52
N ASP A 106 -7.38 1.33 9.88
CA ASP A 106 -7.12 -0.05 10.31
C ASP A 106 -5.61 -0.34 10.45
N TYR A 107 -5.19 -0.66 11.68
CA TYR A 107 -3.80 -0.98 12.01
C TYR A 107 -3.28 -2.29 11.37
N HIS A 108 -4.16 -3.16 10.88
CA HIS A 108 -3.81 -4.42 10.23
C HIS A 108 -3.84 -4.33 8.71
N LYS A 109 -4.01 -3.12 8.16
CA LYS A 109 -3.99 -2.88 6.73
C LYS A 109 -2.90 -1.91 6.34
N TYR A 110 -2.47 -2.04 5.10
CA TYR A 110 -1.53 -1.11 4.48
C TYR A 110 -2.02 -0.73 3.08
N TYR A 111 -1.65 0.45 2.63
CA TYR A 111 -1.95 0.94 1.28
C TYR A 111 -0.66 1.38 0.61
N ILE A 112 -0.52 1.11 -0.68
CA ILE A 112 0.62 1.57 -1.48
C ILE A 112 0.15 2.04 -2.85
N SER A 113 0.60 3.22 -3.24
CA SER A 113 0.37 3.78 -4.57
C SER A 113 1.51 4.73 -4.94
N GLY A 114 2.32 4.32 -5.92
CA GLY A 114 3.51 5.07 -6.33
C GLY A 114 4.48 5.32 -5.17
N ASP A 115 4.61 6.59 -4.79
CA ASP A 115 5.50 7.06 -3.73
C ASP A 115 4.79 7.28 -2.38
N THR A 116 3.54 6.83 -2.24
CA THR A 116 2.80 6.87 -0.97
C THR A 116 2.67 5.46 -0.40
N LEU A 117 3.03 5.30 0.87
CA LEU A 117 2.76 4.13 1.69
C LEU A 117 1.99 4.59 2.93
N ILE A 118 0.86 3.95 3.22
CA ILE A 118 0.19 4.07 4.52
C ILE A 118 0.37 2.74 5.23
N PHE A 119 1.01 2.79 6.38
CA PHE A 119 1.28 1.63 7.20
C PHE A 119 1.05 2.01 8.65
N ARG A 120 0.32 1.16 9.40
CA ARG A 120 0.04 1.38 10.83
C ARG A 120 -0.61 2.75 11.11
N LYS A 121 -1.45 3.20 10.17
CA LYS A 121 -2.15 4.50 10.18
C LYS A 121 -1.25 5.73 10.05
N SER A 122 0.03 5.54 9.75
CA SER A 122 1.00 6.59 9.46
C SER A 122 1.24 6.69 7.96
N THR A 123 1.52 7.90 7.46
CA THR A 123 1.85 8.14 6.06
C THR A 123 3.35 8.20 5.87
N TYR A 124 3.83 7.59 4.79
CA TYR A 124 5.23 7.54 4.42
C TYR A 124 5.41 7.90 2.95
N LYS A 125 6.56 8.50 2.63
CA LYS A 125 6.98 8.81 1.26
C LYS A 125 8.22 8.07 0.87
N ARG A 126 8.27 7.61 -0.38
CA ARG A 126 9.46 7.00 -0.97
C ARG A 126 10.58 8.04 -1.08
N VAL A 127 11.81 7.66 -0.74
CA VAL A 127 13.03 8.49 -0.83
C VAL A 127 14.19 7.77 -1.48
#